data_AF-A0A069RI63-F1
#
_entry.id   AF-A0A069RI63-F1
#
_cell.length_a   1.000
_cell.length_b   1.000
_cell.length_c   1.000
_cell.angle_alpha   90.00
_cell.angle_beta   90.00
_cell.angle_gamma   90.00
#
_symmetry.space_group_name_H-M   'P 1'
#
loop_
_entity.id
_entity.type
_entity.pdbx_description
1 polymer ?
#
loop_
_entity_poly.entity_id
_entity_poly.type
_entity_poly.pdbx_seq_one_letter_code
_entity_poly.pdbx_strand_id
1 'polypeptide(L)'
;MRTIQTMYTWIAYESNAFDGMDEQYINALGGNDSGRFVPCWGKSSNKLIFELCEEYEENPYYVVPKRTKNSFLTDPATYTLDGKSVTTVTFAEPIIIDSEFLGVAGIDISLEQLTLINSNVKLFENGFGKLVNSNGIVLAHPGEYKLDKVDAELEGESGLKQLEKIKIGEVKRDLGFSEDLGQDAYKFYMLCS
;
A
#
# COMPACT_ATOMS: atom_id res chain seq x y z
N MET A 1 16.87 -6.44 -14.39
CA MET A 1 16.17 -5.60 -13.40
C MET A 1 14.70 -5.56 -13.83
N ARG A 2 13.76 -6.15 -13.08
CA ARG A 2 12.32 -6.07 -13.41
C ARG A 2 11.77 -4.83 -12.72
N THR A 3 11.14 -3.95 -13.49
CA THR A 3 10.51 -2.72 -13.00
C THR A 3 9.30 -3.06 -12.12
N ILE A 4 9.14 -2.37 -10.98
CA ILE A 4 7.91 -2.45 -10.19
C ILE A 4 6.77 -1.95 -11.08
N GLN A 5 5.75 -2.79 -11.27
CA GLN A 5 4.58 -2.42 -12.05
C GLN A 5 3.47 -1.98 -11.10
N THR A 6 3.22 -0.67 -11.05
CA THR A 6 2.02 -0.11 -10.42
C THR A 6 0.83 -0.26 -11.35
N MET A 7 -0.36 -0.39 -10.77
CA MET A 7 -1.63 -0.38 -11.49
C MET A 7 -2.08 1.04 -11.76
N TYR A 8 -2.06 1.86 -10.71
CA TYR A 8 -2.35 3.28 -10.75
C TYR A 8 -1.27 4.08 -10.02
N THR A 9 -1.09 5.32 -10.45
CA THR A 9 -0.27 6.33 -9.79
C THR A 9 -1.03 7.63 -9.87
N TRP A 10 -1.26 8.24 -8.72
CA TRP A 10 -2.20 9.33 -8.60
C TRP A 10 -1.70 10.36 -7.60
N ILE A 11 -2.27 11.56 -7.71
CA ILE A 11 -2.06 12.64 -6.77
C ILE A 11 -3.38 13.41 -6.65
N ALA A 12 -3.74 13.76 -5.42
CA ALA A 12 -4.93 14.53 -5.12
C ALA A 12 -4.56 15.66 -4.15
N TYR A 13 -4.65 16.90 -4.62
CA TYR A 13 -4.42 18.09 -3.79
C TYR A 13 -5.69 18.54 -3.08
N GLU A 14 -5.54 19.22 -1.94
CA GLU A 14 -6.59 20.05 -1.37
C GLU A 14 -6.90 21.23 -2.30
N SER A 15 -8.06 21.88 -2.09
CA SER A 15 -8.43 23.06 -2.88
C SER A 15 -7.33 24.13 -2.87
N ASN A 16 -6.97 24.60 -4.06
CA ASN A 16 -5.96 25.62 -4.30
C ASN A 16 -4.55 25.28 -3.78
N ALA A 17 -4.28 24.03 -3.41
CA ALA A 17 -3.04 23.65 -2.72
C ALA A 17 -1.87 23.34 -3.66
N PHE A 18 -2.11 23.13 -4.96
CA PHE A 18 -1.05 22.86 -5.93
C PHE A 18 -0.37 24.16 -6.40
N ASP A 19 -1.13 25.09 -6.98
CA ASP A 19 -0.63 26.35 -7.55
C ASP A 19 -1.53 27.57 -7.23
N GLY A 20 -2.63 27.37 -6.49
CA GLY A 20 -3.60 28.43 -6.16
C GLY A 20 -4.49 28.85 -7.33
N MET A 21 -4.55 28.07 -8.41
CA MET A 21 -5.21 28.45 -9.66
C MET A 21 -6.36 27.50 -10.06
N ASP A 22 -6.97 26.76 -9.13
CA ASP A 22 -8.03 25.77 -9.42
C ASP A 22 -9.11 26.34 -10.36
N GLU A 23 -9.57 27.59 -10.12
CA GLU A 23 -10.59 28.24 -10.98
C GLU A 23 -10.21 28.31 -12.47
N GLN A 24 -8.92 28.39 -12.80
CA GLN A 24 -8.43 28.44 -14.19
C GLN A 24 -8.39 27.04 -14.84
N TYR A 25 -8.45 25.98 -14.04
CA TYR A 25 -8.31 24.59 -14.46
C TYR A 25 -9.61 23.77 -14.32
N ILE A 26 -10.75 24.44 -14.14
CA ILE A 26 -12.07 23.78 -14.16
C ILE A 26 -12.23 22.95 -15.44
N ASN A 27 -12.41 21.63 -15.28
CA ASN A 27 -12.50 20.65 -16.36
C ASN A 27 -11.29 20.61 -17.32
N ALA A 28 -10.13 21.14 -16.89
CA ALA A 28 -8.88 21.01 -17.63
C ALA A 28 -8.24 19.63 -17.42
N LEU A 29 -7.18 19.32 -18.17
CA LEU A 29 -6.45 18.06 -17.98
C LEU A 29 -5.86 17.99 -16.55
N GLY A 30 -6.36 17.05 -15.74
CA GLY A 30 -5.96 16.88 -14.34
C GLY A 30 -6.76 17.71 -13.33
N GLY A 31 -7.60 18.63 -13.80
CA GLY A 31 -8.52 19.42 -12.97
C GLY A 31 -9.93 18.82 -12.98
N ASN A 32 -10.54 18.64 -11.80
CA ASN A 32 -11.93 18.21 -11.71
C ASN A 32 -12.93 19.34 -12.03
N ASP A 33 -14.21 19.14 -11.70
CA ASP A 33 -15.29 20.11 -11.91
C ASP A 33 -15.12 21.43 -11.12
N SER A 34 -14.35 21.40 -10.04
CA SER A 34 -13.89 22.57 -9.29
C SER A 34 -12.51 23.07 -9.72
N GLY A 35 -11.86 22.37 -10.63
CA GLY A 35 -10.52 22.65 -11.15
C GLY A 35 -9.37 22.20 -10.25
N ARG A 36 -9.66 21.49 -9.16
CA ARG A 36 -8.68 20.92 -8.26
C ARG A 36 -7.82 19.86 -8.96
N PHE A 37 -6.51 19.90 -8.72
CA PHE A 37 -5.55 18.98 -9.34
C PHE A 37 -5.60 17.57 -8.73
N VAL A 38 -6.23 16.64 -9.44
CA VAL A 38 -6.48 15.25 -9.00
C VAL A 38 -6.19 14.18 -10.09
N PRO A 39 -5.07 14.24 -10.84
CA PRO A 39 -4.82 13.29 -11.93
C PRO A 39 -4.52 11.87 -11.42
N CYS A 40 -5.05 10.89 -12.15
CA CYS A 40 -4.83 9.47 -11.95
C CYS A 40 -4.31 8.84 -13.26
N TRP A 41 -3.19 8.13 -13.17
CA TRP A 41 -2.59 7.43 -14.29
C TRP A 41 -2.59 5.94 -14.04
N GLY A 42 -3.33 5.22 -14.87
CA GLY A 42 -3.44 3.77 -14.82
C GLY A 42 -2.74 3.06 -15.98
N LYS A 43 -2.65 1.75 -15.89
CA LYS A 43 -2.27 0.89 -17.02
C LYS A 43 -3.26 -0.27 -17.19
N SER A 44 -3.93 -0.30 -18.33
CA SER A 44 -4.80 -1.41 -18.76
C SER A 44 -4.34 -1.92 -20.11
N SER A 45 -4.27 -3.24 -20.28
CA SER A 45 -3.92 -3.89 -21.56
C SER A 45 -2.67 -3.29 -22.26
N ASN A 46 -1.65 -2.94 -21.47
CA ASN A 46 -0.41 -2.26 -21.92
C ASN A 46 -0.56 -0.85 -22.50
N LYS A 47 -1.67 -0.17 -22.25
CA LYS A 47 -1.89 1.24 -22.57
C LYS A 47 -1.97 2.07 -21.31
N LEU A 48 -1.42 3.28 -21.36
CA LEU A 48 -1.63 4.28 -20.31
C LEU A 48 -3.07 4.78 -20.39
N ILE A 49 -3.72 4.83 -19.24
CA ILE A 49 -5.04 5.44 -19.04
C ILE A 49 -4.83 6.68 -18.20
N PHE A 50 -5.48 7.76 -18.60
CA PHE A 50 -5.59 8.98 -17.81
C PHE A 50 -7.04 9.15 -17.37
N GLU A 51 -7.24 9.37 -16.08
CA GLU A 51 -8.52 9.70 -15.48
C GLU A 51 -8.33 10.66 -14.31
N LEU A 52 -9.42 11.12 -13.71
CA LEU A 52 -9.38 11.90 -12.48
C LEU A 52 -9.68 10.98 -11.30
N CYS A 53 -9.00 11.19 -10.18
CA CYS A 53 -9.40 10.58 -8.92
C CYS A 53 -10.74 11.18 -8.49
N GLU A 54 -11.76 10.34 -8.45
CA GLU A 54 -13.09 10.71 -7.94
C GLU A 54 -13.34 10.03 -6.58
N GLU A 55 -14.26 10.59 -5.79
CA GLU A 55 -14.73 10.01 -4.52
C GLU A 55 -13.63 9.67 -3.48
N TYR A 56 -12.43 10.22 -3.62
CA TYR A 56 -11.29 9.91 -2.74
C TYR A 56 -11.41 10.53 -1.35
N GLU A 57 -12.20 11.60 -1.17
CA GLU A 57 -12.22 12.41 0.05
C GLU A 57 -12.68 11.62 1.29
N GLU A 58 -13.45 10.56 1.10
CA GLU A 58 -13.91 9.66 2.18
C GLU A 58 -13.07 8.39 2.29
N ASN A 59 -12.20 8.12 1.31
CA ASN A 59 -11.44 6.89 1.24
C ASN A 59 -10.29 6.88 2.28
N PRO A 60 -10.02 5.72 2.93
CA PRO A 60 -8.95 5.61 3.93
C PRO A 60 -7.57 6.02 3.41
N TYR A 61 -7.27 5.77 2.13
CA TYR A 61 -6.00 6.15 1.52
C TYR A 61 -5.79 7.66 1.45
N TYR A 62 -6.85 8.48 1.56
CA TYR A 62 -6.74 9.94 1.61
C TYR A 62 -6.91 10.47 3.04
N VAL A 63 -7.96 10.02 3.73
CA VAL A 63 -8.34 10.51 5.07
C VAL A 63 -7.28 10.19 6.11
N VAL A 64 -6.68 8.99 6.06
CA VAL A 64 -5.68 8.59 7.06
C VAL A 64 -4.42 9.44 6.95
N PRO A 65 -3.74 9.56 5.79
CA PRO A 65 -2.60 10.48 5.65
C PRO A 65 -2.93 11.93 5.99
N LYS A 66 -4.12 12.42 5.58
CA LYS A 66 -4.58 13.77 5.92
C LYS A 66 -4.65 14.00 7.42
N ARG A 67 -5.14 13.04 8.19
CA ARG A 67 -5.29 13.14 9.64
C ARG A 67 -3.97 12.92 10.38
N THR A 68 -3.21 11.91 10.00
CA THR A 68 -2.02 11.46 10.75
C THR A 68 -0.75 12.17 10.33
N LYS A 69 -0.72 12.77 9.13
CA LYS A 69 0.48 13.32 8.49
C LYS A 69 1.59 12.27 8.28
N ASN A 70 1.20 11.00 8.22
CA ASN A 70 2.11 9.87 7.99
C ASN A 70 1.67 9.08 6.75
N SER A 71 2.62 8.35 6.16
CA SER A 71 2.35 7.33 5.14
C SER A 71 1.29 6.34 5.61
N PHE A 72 0.50 5.83 4.67
CA PHE A 72 -0.52 4.83 4.93
C PHE A 72 -0.54 3.76 3.84
N LEU A 73 -0.68 2.51 4.27
CA LEU A 73 -0.90 1.36 3.41
C LEU A 73 -2.28 0.80 3.72
N THR A 74 -3.15 0.73 2.72
CA THR A 74 -4.51 0.21 2.92
C THR A 74 -4.50 -1.29 3.26
N ASP A 75 -5.60 -1.77 3.82
CA ASP A 75 -5.92 -3.18 3.75
C ASP A 75 -6.15 -3.59 2.28
N PRO A 76 -5.95 -4.87 1.92
CA PRO A 76 -6.25 -5.34 0.57
C PRO A 76 -7.71 -5.15 0.21
N ALA A 77 -7.95 -4.76 -1.04
CA ALA A 77 -9.29 -4.66 -1.62
C ALA A 77 -9.30 -5.32 -2.99
N THR A 78 -10.40 -6.00 -3.33
CA THR A 78 -10.57 -6.65 -4.63
C THR A 78 -11.54 -5.85 -5.49
N TYR A 79 -11.13 -5.52 -6.71
CA TYR A 79 -11.99 -4.90 -7.72
C TYR A 79 -11.85 -5.59 -9.07
N THR A 80 -12.77 -5.28 -9.98
CA THR A 80 -12.76 -5.83 -11.35
C THR A 80 -12.12 -4.84 -12.30
N LEU A 81 -11.01 -5.24 -12.93
CA LEU A 81 -10.33 -4.48 -13.99
C LEU A 81 -10.26 -5.33 -15.26
N ASP A 82 -10.70 -4.80 -16.40
CA ASP A 82 -10.75 -5.52 -17.68
C ASP A 82 -11.46 -6.89 -17.60
N GLY A 83 -12.50 -6.99 -16.76
CA GLY A 83 -13.23 -8.24 -16.52
C GLY A 83 -12.50 -9.28 -15.68
N LYS A 84 -11.36 -8.93 -15.06
CA LYS A 84 -10.59 -9.77 -14.14
C LYS A 84 -10.66 -9.20 -12.73
N SER A 85 -10.85 -10.07 -11.74
CA SER A 85 -10.68 -9.69 -10.34
C SER A 85 -9.20 -9.47 -10.04
N VAL A 86 -8.88 -8.32 -9.46
CA VAL A 86 -7.53 -7.96 -9.02
C VAL A 86 -7.62 -7.48 -7.57
N THR A 87 -6.79 -8.07 -6.71
CA THR A 87 -6.64 -7.62 -5.32
C THR A 87 -5.43 -6.70 -5.21
N THR A 88 -5.63 -5.53 -4.61
CA THR A 88 -4.63 -4.48 -4.53
C THR A 88 -4.51 -3.90 -3.14
N VAL A 89 -3.38 -3.26 -2.89
CA VAL A 89 -3.20 -2.29 -1.81
C VAL A 89 -2.75 -0.96 -2.40
N THR A 90 -3.08 0.11 -1.68
CA THR A 90 -2.69 1.47 -2.01
C THR A 90 -1.66 1.96 -1.00
N PHE A 91 -0.48 2.34 -1.49
CA PHE A 91 0.50 3.10 -0.73
C PHE A 91 0.20 4.57 -0.93
N ALA A 92 -0.07 5.29 0.16
CA ALA A 92 -0.46 6.70 0.15
C ALA A 92 0.48 7.52 1.03
N GLU A 93 1.06 8.57 0.45
CA GLU A 93 2.02 9.47 1.08
C GLU A 93 1.43 10.88 1.19
N PRO A 94 1.38 11.50 2.38
CA PRO A 94 0.90 12.86 2.52
C PRO A 94 1.90 13.85 1.90
N ILE A 95 1.39 14.81 1.14
CA ILE A 95 2.18 15.91 0.60
C ILE A 95 2.18 17.02 1.65
N ILE A 96 3.35 17.27 2.24
CA ILE A 96 3.52 18.26 3.30
C ILE A 96 4.63 19.22 2.91
N ILE A 97 4.33 20.51 2.87
CA ILE A 97 5.28 21.60 2.65
C ILE A 97 5.09 22.61 3.78
N ASP A 98 6.18 23.06 4.39
CA ASP A 98 6.14 24.03 5.51
C ASP A 98 5.18 23.63 6.65
N SER A 99 5.11 22.33 6.95
CA SER A 99 4.20 21.73 7.95
C SER A 99 2.71 21.79 7.61
N GLU A 100 2.35 22.30 6.43
CA GLU A 100 1.00 22.31 5.90
C GLU A 100 0.75 21.08 5.02
N PHE A 101 -0.44 20.48 5.14
CA PHE A 101 -0.84 19.36 4.30
C PHE A 101 -1.53 19.89 3.05
N LEU A 102 -1.00 19.49 1.90
CA LEU A 102 -1.47 19.97 0.60
C LEU A 102 -2.23 18.89 -0.17
N GLY A 103 -2.17 17.63 0.25
CA GLY A 103 -2.79 16.53 -0.48
C GLY A 103 -2.13 15.19 -0.22
N VAL A 104 -2.39 14.22 -1.09
CA VAL A 104 -1.84 12.86 -1.02
C VAL A 104 -1.39 12.43 -2.41
N ALA A 105 -0.22 11.81 -2.48
CA ALA A 105 0.22 11.05 -3.65
C ALA A 105 0.15 9.56 -3.33
N GLY A 106 -0.19 8.73 -4.30
CA GLY A 106 -0.28 7.30 -4.05
C GLY A 106 -0.06 6.43 -5.28
N ILE A 107 0.19 5.16 -4.98
CA ILE A 107 0.31 4.10 -5.97
C ILE A 107 -0.51 2.89 -5.55
N ASP A 108 -1.16 2.28 -6.54
CA ASP A 108 -1.87 1.02 -6.35
C ASP A 108 -1.01 -0.13 -6.88
N ILE A 109 -0.84 -1.17 -6.08
CA ILE A 109 -0.04 -2.34 -6.44
C ILE A 109 -0.88 -3.60 -6.22
N SER A 110 -0.89 -4.51 -7.19
CA SER A 110 -1.54 -5.81 -7.03
C SER A 110 -0.77 -6.69 -6.04
N LEU A 111 -1.49 -7.51 -5.28
CA LEU A 111 -0.86 -8.51 -4.41
C LEU A 111 -0.06 -9.55 -5.21
N GLU A 112 -0.45 -9.82 -6.46
CA GLU A 112 0.32 -10.64 -7.38
C GLU A 112 1.71 -10.04 -7.61
N GLN A 113 1.78 -8.73 -7.89
CA GLN A 113 3.05 -8.04 -8.10
C GLN A 113 3.88 -7.99 -6.80
N LEU A 114 3.26 -7.75 -5.64
CA LEU A 114 3.95 -7.81 -4.35
C LEU A 114 4.50 -9.21 -4.07
N THR A 115 3.71 -10.25 -4.33
CA THR A 115 4.13 -11.65 -4.20
C THR A 115 5.28 -11.98 -5.13
N LEU A 116 5.25 -11.50 -6.37
CA LEU A 116 6.35 -11.67 -7.33
C LEU A 116 7.63 -10.97 -6.85
N ILE A 117 7.53 -9.74 -6.34
CA ILE A 117 8.68 -9.02 -5.77
C ILE A 117 9.25 -9.81 -4.58
N ASN A 118 8.37 -10.21 -3.66
CA ASN A 118 8.72 -10.93 -2.44
C ASN A 118 9.29 -12.33 -2.70
N SER A 119 8.87 -13.01 -3.78
CA SER A 119 9.40 -14.34 -4.15
C SER A 119 10.91 -14.36 -4.46
N ASN A 120 11.51 -13.18 -4.70
CA ASN A 120 12.95 -13.05 -4.88
C ASN A 120 13.72 -13.04 -3.55
N VAL A 121 13.03 -12.85 -2.42
CA VAL A 121 13.61 -12.93 -1.08
C VAL A 121 13.74 -14.39 -0.68
N LYS A 122 14.94 -14.94 -0.85
CA LYS A 122 15.32 -16.27 -0.36
C LYS A 122 16.33 -16.13 0.75
N LEU A 123 15.99 -16.64 1.94
CA LEU A 123 16.85 -16.61 3.11
C LEU A 123 17.43 -18.01 3.32
N PHE A 124 18.74 -18.16 3.14
CA PHE A 124 19.41 -19.45 3.25
C PHE A 124 18.78 -20.50 2.30
N GLU A 125 18.61 -21.75 2.76
CA GLU A 125 18.16 -22.86 1.91
C GLU A 125 16.63 -22.91 1.72
N ASN A 126 15.86 -22.61 2.77
CA ASN A 126 14.40 -22.77 2.79
C ASN A 126 13.64 -21.58 3.38
N GLY A 127 14.33 -20.52 3.81
CA GLY A 127 13.70 -19.33 4.35
C GLY A 127 13.19 -18.38 3.27
N PHE A 128 12.24 -17.54 3.64
CA PHE A 128 11.53 -16.65 2.73
C PHE A 128 11.15 -15.33 3.40
N GLY A 129 10.78 -14.34 2.59
CA GLY A 129 10.16 -13.10 3.07
C GLY A 129 8.63 -13.22 3.13
N LYS A 130 8.01 -12.56 4.11
CA LYS A 130 6.55 -12.39 4.19
C LYS A 130 6.28 -10.90 4.43
N LEU A 131 5.35 -10.33 3.66
CA LEU A 131 4.90 -8.95 3.84
C LEU A 131 3.53 -8.95 4.49
N VAL A 132 3.39 -8.13 5.53
CA VAL A 132 2.11 -7.88 6.21
C VAL A 132 1.91 -6.38 6.36
N ASN A 133 0.65 -5.93 6.42
CA ASN A 133 0.34 -4.55 6.74
C ASN A 133 0.36 -4.31 8.27
N SER A 134 0.04 -3.08 8.69
CA SER A 134 0.03 -2.70 10.11
C SER A 134 -0.99 -3.47 10.96
N ASN A 135 -1.98 -4.10 10.34
CA ASN A 135 -2.98 -4.94 11.02
C ASN A 135 -2.56 -6.41 11.06
N GLY A 136 -1.38 -6.75 10.52
CA GLY A 136 -0.89 -8.13 10.41
C GLY A 136 -1.50 -8.91 9.25
N ILE A 137 -2.28 -8.26 8.37
CA ILE A 137 -2.88 -8.90 7.20
C ILE A 137 -1.78 -9.20 6.19
N VAL A 138 -1.74 -10.43 5.68
CA VAL A 138 -0.75 -10.88 4.70
C VAL A 138 -0.97 -10.22 3.35
N LEU A 139 0.08 -9.58 2.84
CA LEU A 139 0.13 -8.92 1.52
C LEU A 139 0.92 -9.71 0.50
N ALA A 140 1.94 -10.46 0.95
CA ALA A 140 2.76 -11.30 0.09
C ALA A 140 3.35 -12.46 0.88
N HIS A 141 3.22 -13.67 0.32
CA HIS A 141 3.77 -14.90 0.87
C HIS A 141 4.11 -15.86 -0.29
N PRO A 142 5.21 -16.64 -0.22
CA PRO A 142 5.58 -17.57 -1.30
C PRO A 142 4.64 -18.78 -1.43
N GLY A 143 3.95 -19.17 -0.36
CA GLY A 143 2.93 -20.23 -0.36
C GLY A 143 1.52 -19.68 -0.42
N GLU A 144 0.52 -20.56 -0.39
CA GLU A 144 -0.90 -20.16 -0.31
C GLU A 144 -1.18 -19.41 0.99
N TYR A 145 -1.97 -18.34 0.89
CA TYR A 145 -2.45 -17.59 2.04
C TYR A 145 -3.89 -17.13 1.80
N LYS A 146 -4.61 -16.86 2.88
CA LYS A 146 -5.97 -16.33 2.80
C LYS A 146 -5.90 -14.81 2.71
N LEU A 147 -6.56 -14.26 1.70
CA LEU A 147 -6.80 -12.82 1.61
C LEU A 147 -7.56 -12.34 2.86
N ASP A 148 -7.25 -11.13 3.30
CA ASP A 148 -7.92 -10.43 4.40
C ASP A 148 -7.88 -11.19 5.74
N LYS A 149 -6.82 -11.99 5.95
CA LYS A 149 -6.54 -12.67 7.21
C LYS A 149 -5.23 -12.19 7.82
N VAL A 150 -5.27 -12.04 9.14
CA VAL A 150 -4.08 -11.83 9.95
C VAL A 150 -3.21 -13.08 9.83
N ASP A 151 -1.91 -12.87 9.73
CA ASP A 151 -0.95 -13.95 9.73
C ASP A 151 -1.06 -14.78 11.02
N ALA A 152 -1.03 -16.11 10.90
CA ALA A 152 -1.19 -17.00 12.06
C ALA A 152 -0.15 -16.74 13.16
N GLU A 153 1.06 -16.29 12.80
CA GLU A 153 2.11 -15.96 13.78
C GLU A 153 1.94 -14.57 14.42
N LEU A 154 1.00 -13.76 13.93
CA LEU A 154 0.68 -12.41 14.41
C LEU A 154 -0.71 -12.32 15.05
N GLU A 155 -1.42 -13.44 15.19
CA GLU A 155 -2.68 -13.52 15.92
C GLU A 155 -2.48 -13.58 17.45
N GLY A 156 -3.55 -13.28 18.20
CA GLY A 156 -3.58 -13.33 19.67
C GLY A 156 -2.76 -12.23 20.36
N GLU A 157 -2.71 -12.28 21.69
CA GLU A 157 -2.08 -11.23 22.50
C GLU A 157 -0.57 -11.09 22.22
N SER A 158 0.12 -12.20 21.99
CA SER A 158 1.55 -12.21 21.65
C SER A 158 1.82 -11.57 20.29
N GLY A 159 1.02 -11.93 19.29
CA GLY A 159 1.13 -11.37 17.93
C GLY A 159 0.80 -9.87 17.87
N LEU A 160 -0.19 -9.41 18.64
CA LEU A 160 -0.51 -7.99 18.75
C LEU A 160 0.64 -7.19 19.38
N LYS A 161 1.24 -7.68 20.47
CA LYS A 161 2.44 -7.07 21.06
C LYS A 161 3.61 -7.06 20.08
N GLN A 162 3.71 -8.10 19.25
CA GLN A 162 4.72 -8.17 18.20
C GLN A 162 4.50 -7.08 17.14
N LEU A 163 3.27 -6.89 16.68
CA LEU A 163 2.90 -5.84 15.72
C LEU A 163 3.17 -4.44 16.26
N GLU A 164 2.85 -4.16 17.52
CA GLU A 164 3.13 -2.86 18.16
C GLU A 164 4.63 -2.52 18.14
N LYS A 165 5.48 -3.51 18.42
CA LYS A 165 6.95 -3.36 18.34
C LYS A 165 7.43 -3.10 16.92
N ILE A 166 6.93 -3.84 15.94
CA ILE A 166 7.27 -3.65 14.53
C ILE A 166 6.90 -2.23 14.08
N LYS A 167 5.71 -1.73 14.47
CA LYS A 167 5.22 -0.39 14.10
C LYS A 167 6.13 0.75 14.58
N ILE A 168 6.84 0.57 15.69
CA ILE A 168 7.79 1.57 16.22
C ILE A 168 9.22 1.35 15.71
N GLY A 169 9.42 0.45 14.74
CA GLY A 169 10.73 0.16 14.14
C GLY A 169 11.62 -0.78 14.98
N GLU A 170 11.07 -1.42 16.03
CA GLU A 170 11.83 -2.40 16.80
C GLU A 170 12.03 -3.67 15.96
N VAL A 171 13.30 -3.98 15.66
CA VAL A 171 13.66 -5.23 14.99
C VAL A 171 13.67 -6.36 16.00
N LYS A 172 12.81 -7.37 15.81
CA LYS A 172 12.85 -8.60 16.59
C LYS A 172 13.54 -9.71 15.81
N ARG A 173 14.36 -10.47 16.55
CA ARG A 173 14.95 -11.73 16.12
C ARG A 173 14.48 -12.80 17.08
N ASP A 174 13.97 -13.90 16.56
CA ASP A 174 13.42 -14.99 17.37
C ASP A 174 13.87 -16.34 16.81
N LEU A 175 13.96 -17.34 17.68
CA LEU A 175 14.10 -18.73 17.28
C LEU A 175 12.89 -19.47 17.84
N GLY A 176 12.05 -20.00 16.96
CA GLY A 176 10.87 -20.74 17.38
C GLY A 176 10.12 -21.36 16.22
N PHE A 177 9.05 -22.09 16.53
CA PHE A 177 8.27 -22.80 15.54
C PHE A 177 7.71 -21.84 14.49
N SER A 178 7.85 -22.22 13.22
CA SER A 178 7.22 -21.55 12.08
C SER A 178 6.09 -22.42 11.57
N GLU A 179 4.88 -21.86 11.55
CA GLU A 179 3.69 -22.55 11.01
C GLU A 179 3.85 -22.81 9.51
N ASP A 180 4.51 -21.88 8.80
CA ASP A 180 4.75 -21.97 7.36
C ASP A 180 5.76 -23.08 6.99
N LEU A 181 6.78 -23.33 7.83
CA LEU A 181 7.81 -24.34 7.59
C LEU A 181 7.56 -25.67 8.32
N GLY A 182 6.65 -25.70 9.30
CA GLY A 182 6.39 -26.88 10.13
C GLY A 182 7.58 -27.31 11.00
N GLN A 183 8.50 -26.39 11.30
CA GLN A 183 9.72 -26.64 12.09
C GLN A 183 10.20 -25.36 12.77
N ASP A 184 11.16 -25.49 13.69
CA ASP A 184 11.82 -24.33 14.28
C ASP A 184 12.62 -23.54 13.23
N ALA A 185 12.47 -22.23 13.26
CA ALA A 185 13.10 -21.31 12.32
C ALA A 185 13.62 -20.05 13.02
N TYR A 186 14.67 -19.46 12.44
CA TYR A 186 15.09 -18.11 12.80
C TYR A 186 14.17 -17.11 12.11
N LYS A 187 13.49 -16.28 12.91
CA LYS A 187 12.47 -15.33 12.45
C LYS A 187 12.95 -13.90 12.68
N PHE A 188 12.75 -13.06 11.68
CA PHE A 188 13.12 -11.65 11.70
C PHE A 188 11.88 -10.82 11.40
N TYR A 189 11.52 -9.92 12.31
CA TYR A 189 10.42 -8.98 12.11
C TYR A 189 10.99 -7.57 12.10
N MET A 190 10.69 -6.82 11.06
CA MET A 190 11.14 -5.44 10.90
C MET A 190 10.11 -4.61 10.13
N LEU A 191 10.09 -3.32 10.40
CA LEU A 191 9.36 -2.37 9.59
C LEU A 191 10.05 -2.21 8.24
N CYS A 192 9.28 -2.22 7.15
CA CYS A 192 9.78 -1.77 5.85
C CYS A 192 9.69 -0.23 5.83
N SER A 193 10.84 0.43 5.81
CA SER A 193 11.01 1.89 5.71
C SER A 193 11.72 2.26 4.42
#